data_AF-A0A139NEF5-F1
#
_entry.id   AF-A0A139NEF5-F1
#
_cell.length_a   1.000
_cell.length_b   1.000
_cell.length_c   1.000
_cell.angle_alpha   90.00
_cell.angle_beta   90.00
_cell.angle_gamma   90.00
#
_symmetry.space_group_name_H-M   'P 1'
#
loop_
_entity.id
_entity.type
_entity.pdbx_description
1 polymer ?
#
loop_
_entity_poly.entity_id
_entity_poly.type
_entity_poly.pdbx_seq_one_letter_code
_entity_poly.pdbx_strand_id
1 'polypeptide(L)'
;MNFQDYISSSPEERLQQFLNTLSVTNRTPEYYVNWRKVERETRKFELELNTLNYLIGKEDIYNIALELFQNQPDLLKAVPSLIASREKVLDILTIDNDDNMSFEQLNFKKIDTSRLNDYLNFIEQAGLLEFLQLHANRSLVDYVYGVETGLDSNA
;
A
#
# COMPACT_ATOMS: atom_id res chain seq x y z
N MET A 1 -18.74 -16.50 38.69
CA MET A 1 -20.12 -17.01 38.69
C MET A 1 -20.20 -18.13 37.67
N ASN A 2 -20.74 -19.30 38.03
CA ASN A 2 -20.90 -20.39 37.06
C ASN A 2 -22.15 -20.13 36.18
N PHE A 3 -22.36 -20.94 35.14
CA PHE A 3 -23.46 -20.73 34.20
C PHE A 3 -24.86 -20.85 34.86
N GLN A 4 -25.03 -21.80 35.79
CA GLN A 4 -26.29 -22.02 36.49
C GLN A 4 -26.64 -20.84 37.40
N ASP A 5 -25.65 -20.36 38.15
CA ASP A 5 -25.78 -19.15 38.97
C ASP A 5 -26.18 -17.95 38.09
N TYR A 6 -25.51 -17.76 36.94
CA TYR A 6 -25.76 -16.65 36.02
C TYR A 6 -27.19 -16.63 35.46
N ILE A 7 -27.72 -17.77 35.04
CA ILE A 7 -29.08 -17.81 34.49
C ILE A 7 -30.18 -17.70 35.57
N SER A 8 -29.84 -18.02 36.82
CA SER A 8 -30.77 -17.93 37.96
C SER A 8 -30.82 -16.55 38.62
N SER A 9 -29.84 -15.68 38.34
CA SER A 9 -29.76 -14.30 38.82
C SER A 9 -30.80 -13.36 38.19
N SER A 10 -31.03 -12.23 38.85
CA SER A 10 -31.92 -11.18 38.32
C SER A 10 -31.38 -10.57 37.03
N PRO A 11 -32.23 -9.97 36.17
CA PRO A 11 -31.78 -9.25 34.98
C PRO A 11 -30.71 -8.18 35.28
N GLU A 12 -30.85 -7.44 36.38
CA GLU A 12 -29.89 -6.42 36.81
C GLU A 12 -28.53 -7.04 37.17
N GLU A 13 -28.52 -8.14 37.93
CA GLU A 13 -27.28 -8.85 38.29
C GLU A 13 -26.59 -9.45 37.07
N ARG A 14 -27.37 -10.00 36.13
CA ARG A 14 -26.85 -10.54 34.86
C ARG A 14 -26.23 -9.48 33.98
N LEU A 15 -26.86 -8.31 33.90
CA LEU A 15 -26.33 -7.17 33.16
C LEU A 15 -25.03 -6.65 33.81
N GLN A 16 -25.01 -6.49 35.13
CA GLN A 16 -23.80 -6.10 35.85
C GLN A 16 -22.67 -7.10 35.64
N GLN A 17 -22.94 -8.40 35.73
CA GLN A 17 -21.94 -9.42 35.48
C GLN A 17 -21.42 -9.39 34.04
N PHE A 18 -22.30 -9.18 33.05
CA PHE A 18 -21.90 -9.05 31.65
C PHE A 18 -20.97 -7.84 31.45
N LEU A 19 -21.37 -6.66 31.93
CA LEU A 19 -20.57 -5.44 31.80
C LEU A 19 -19.21 -5.58 32.51
N ASN A 20 -19.19 -6.18 33.70
CA ASN A 20 -17.96 -6.38 34.48
C ASN A 20 -17.01 -7.43 33.89
N THR A 21 -17.48 -8.26 32.95
CA THR A 21 -16.67 -9.30 32.31
C THR A 21 -16.26 -8.96 30.88
N LEU A 22 -16.61 -7.77 30.39
CA LEU A 22 -16.13 -7.27 29.12
C LEU A 22 -14.60 -7.18 29.15
N SER A 23 -13.95 -7.89 28.24
CA SER A 23 -12.52 -7.73 28.04
C SER A 23 -12.25 -6.32 27.51
N VAL A 24 -11.22 -5.66 28.03
CA VAL A 24 -10.79 -4.33 27.56
C VAL A 24 -10.41 -4.38 26.08
N THR A 25 -9.89 -5.53 25.62
CA THR A 25 -9.58 -5.77 24.22
C THR A 25 -9.60 -7.25 23.89
N ASN A 26 -9.83 -7.58 22.62
CA ASN A 26 -9.64 -8.91 22.03
C ASN A 26 -8.32 -9.01 21.23
N ARG A 27 -7.45 -8.00 21.30
CA ARG A 27 -6.19 -7.93 20.55
C ARG A 27 -5.14 -8.82 21.21
N THR A 28 -4.65 -9.81 20.48
CA THR A 28 -3.41 -10.53 20.80
C THR A 28 -2.21 -9.80 20.18
N PRO A 29 -0.95 -10.11 20.54
CA PRO A 29 0.21 -9.46 19.93
C PRO A 29 0.24 -9.52 18.39
N GLU A 30 -0.30 -10.57 17.78
CA GLU A 30 -0.40 -10.75 16.33
C GLU A 30 -1.44 -9.84 15.67
N TYR A 31 -2.30 -9.17 16.45
CA TYR A 31 -3.27 -8.19 15.93
C TYR A 31 -2.59 -6.99 15.27
N TYR A 32 -1.40 -6.62 15.76
CA TYR A 32 -0.74 -5.38 15.37
C TYR A 32 -0.05 -5.48 14.01
N VAL A 33 0.51 -6.65 13.67
CA VAL A 33 1.16 -6.89 12.37
C VAL A 33 1.02 -8.37 11.99
N ASN A 34 0.47 -8.64 10.81
CA ASN A 34 0.47 -9.94 10.15
C ASN A 34 1.70 -10.08 9.24
N TRP A 35 2.82 -10.48 9.85
CA TRP A 35 4.09 -10.68 9.15
C TRP A 35 4.00 -11.62 7.93
N ARG A 36 3.12 -12.64 7.97
CA ARG A 36 2.94 -13.55 6.83
C ARG A 36 2.33 -12.85 5.62
N LYS A 37 1.41 -11.91 5.85
CA LYS A 37 0.81 -11.11 4.78
C LYS A 37 1.85 -10.14 4.22
N VAL A 38 2.55 -9.41 5.09
CA VAL A 38 3.64 -8.48 4.70
C VAL A 38 4.63 -9.20 3.79
N GLU A 39 5.18 -10.33 4.25
CA GLU A 39 6.13 -11.12 3.48
C GLU A 39 5.56 -11.57 2.12
N ARG A 40 4.32 -12.07 2.10
CA ARG A 40 3.67 -12.54 0.87
C ARG A 40 3.48 -11.43 -0.16
N GLU A 41 2.99 -10.26 0.26
CA GLU A 41 2.74 -9.14 -0.65
C GLU A 41 4.04 -8.52 -1.14
N THR A 42 5.07 -8.40 -0.30
CA THR A 42 6.39 -7.91 -0.72
C THR A 42 7.10 -8.88 -1.68
N ARG A 43 7.12 -10.18 -1.36
CA ARG A 43 7.77 -11.21 -2.21
C ARG A 43 7.20 -11.27 -3.62
N LYS A 44 5.90 -10.94 -3.79
CA LYS A 44 5.23 -10.94 -5.09
C LYS A 44 5.90 -10.03 -6.12
N PHE A 45 6.54 -8.95 -5.67
CA PHE A 45 7.20 -7.96 -6.52
C PHE A 45 8.71 -7.85 -6.24
N GLU A 46 9.31 -8.84 -5.57
CA GLU A 46 10.71 -8.76 -5.12
C GLU A 46 11.69 -8.54 -6.28
N LEU A 47 11.45 -9.18 -7.43
CA LEU A 47 12.29 -9.02 -8.62
C LEU A 47 12.19 -7.59 -9.18
N GLU A 48 10.97 -7.08 -9.31
CA GLU A 48 10.69 -5.75 -9.82
C GLU A 48 11.25 -4.68 -8.89
N LEU A 49 11.05 -4.81 -7.58
CA LEU A 49 11.58 -3.88 -6.57
C LEU A 49 13.11 -3.86 -6.55
N ASN A 50 13.75 -5.03 -6.67
CA ASN A 50 15.21 -5.09 -6.78
C ASN A 50 15.73 -4.44 -8.05
N THR A 51 15.02 -4.60 -9.17
CA THR A 51 15.36 -3.92 -10.44
C THR A 51 15.19 -2.41 -10.30
N LEU A 52 14.10 -1.97 -9.67
CA LEU A 52 13.80 -0.54 -9.46
C LEU A 52 14.78 0.14 -8.50
N ASN A 53 15.55 -0.59 -7.68
CA ASN A 53 16.67 -0.01 -6.93
C ASN A 53 17.67 0.74 -7.84
N TYR A 54 17.75 0.38 -9.12
CA TYR A 54 18.55 1.09 -10.12
C TYR A 54 18.21 2.59 -10.20
N LEU A 55 16.96 2.98 -9.96
CA LEU A 55 16.51 4.37 -10.04
C LEU A 55 16.93 5.22 -8.82
N ILE A 56 17.35 4.59 -7.73
CA ILE A 56 17.71 5.30 -6.50
C ILE A 56 18.87 6.26 -6.74
N GLY A 57 18.69 7.53 -6.36
CA GLY A 57 19.74 8.55 -6.41
C GLY A 57 20.13 9.02 -7.83
N LYS A 58 19.32 8.74 -8.85
CA LYS A 58 19.58 9.19 -10.22
C LYS A 58 19.29 10.67 -10.40
N GLU A 59 20.21 11.44 -10.98
CA GLU A 59 20.04 12.88 -11.21
C GLU A 59 18.99 13.21 -12.28
N ASP A 60 18.99 12.51 -13.41
CA ASP A 60 17.96 12.66 -14.45
C ASP A 60 16.90 11.55 -14.30
N ILE A 61 16.26 11.51 -13.13
CA ILE A 61 15.44 10.35 -12.75
C ILE A 61 14.26 10.14 -13.69
N TYR A 62 13.66 11.20 -14.23
CA TYR A 62 12.54 11.08 -15.15
C TYR A 62 12.95 10.36 -16.44
N ASN A 63 13.98 10.82 -17.13
CA ASN A 63 14.42 10.20 -18.39
C ASN A 63 14.97 8.79 -18.17
N ILE A 64 15.67 8.56 -17.06
CA ILE A 64 16.20 7.22 -16.72
C ILE A 64 15.06 6.24 -16.39
N ALA A 65 14.03 6.70 -15.68
CA ALA A 65 12.83 5.90 -15.43
C ALA A 65 12.05 5.63 -16.73
N LEU A 66 11.92 6.63 -17.62
CA LEU A 66 11.30 6.45 -18.93
C LEU A 66 12.01 5.37 -19.73
N GLU A 67 13.33 5.45 -19.86
CA GLU A 67 14.15 4.45 -20.55
C GLU A 67 13.99 3.05 -19.91
N LEU A 68 14.02 2.97 -18.58
CA LEU A 68 13.84 1.72 -17.87
C LEU A 68 12.47 1.08 -18.17
N PHE A 69 11.38 1.85 -18.12
CA PHE A 69 10.04 1.34 -18.37
C PHE A 69 9.75 1.09 -19.85
N GLN A 70 10.41 1.78 -20.77
CA GLN A 70 10.36 1.43 -22.20
C GLN A 70 10.93 0.03 -22.45
N ASN A 71 12.04 -0.29 -21.78
CA ASN A 71 12.70 -1.58 -21.90
C ASN A 71 12.02 -2.69 -21.08
N GLN A 72 11.48 -2.34 -19.91
CA GLN A 72 10.89 -3.27 -18.94
C GLN A 72 9.56 -2.73 -18.39
N PRO A 73 8.50 -2.66 -19.22
CA PRO A 73 7.23 -2.04 -18.83
C PRO A 73 6.53 -2.74 -17.66
N ASP A 74 6.78 -4.04 -17.49
CA ASP A 74 6.20 -4.81 -16.39
C ASP A 74 6.66 -4.36 -15.00
N LEU A 75 7.77 -3.61 -14.89
CA LEU A 75 8.20 -3.00 -13.62
C LEU A 75 7.16 -2.02 -13.06
N LEU A 76 6.32 -1.43 -13.93
CA LEU A 76 5.22 -0.56 -13.49
C LEU A 76 4.24 -1.30 -12.56
N LYS A 77 4.13 -2.63 -12.64
CA LYS A 77 3.23 -3.41 -11.77
C LYS A 77 3.56 -3.29 -10.28
N ALA A 78 4.81 -2.94 -9.94
CA ALA A 78 5.24 -2.71 -8.56
C ALA A 78 4.89 -1.31 -8.04
N VAL A 79 4.60 -0.34 -8.92
CA VAL A 79 4.33 1.06 -8.56
C VAL A 79 3.23 1.20 -7.51
N PRO A 80 2.06 0.54 -7.61
CA PRO A 80 1.03 0.69 -6.58
C PRO A 80 1.51 0.30 -5.18
N SER A 81 2.40 -0.70 -5.05
CA SER A 81 2.97 -1.05 -3.75
C SER A 81 3.96 0.00 -3.23
N LEU A 82 4.67 0.70 -4.11
CA LEU A 82 5.56 1.81 -3.75
C LEU A 82 4.81 3.07 -3.30
N ILE A 83 3.58 3.28 -3.75
CA ILE A 83 2.73 4.40 -3.34
C ILE A 83 1.66 4.01 -2.29
N ALA A 84 1.84 2.85 -1.63
CA ALA A 84 0.91 2.33 -0.63
C ALA A 84 -0.55 2.15 -1.12
N SER A 85 -0.76 1.89 -2.40
CA SER A 85 -2.07 1.60 -2.98
C SER A 85 -2.32 0.09 -3.10
N ARG A 86 -3.48 -0.34 -2.57
CA ARG A 86 -3.99 -1.71 -2.73
C ARG A 86 -4.58 -1.94 -4.12
N GLU A 87 -5.11 -0.88 -4.73
CA GLU A 87 -5.71 -0.94 -6.05
C GLU A 87 -4.65 -1.02 -7.13
N LYS A 88 -4.93 -1.78 -8.20
CA LYS A 88 -4.03 -1.94 -9.36
C LYS A 88 -4.60 -1.31 -10.63
N VAL A 89 -5.83 -0.82 -10.56
CA VAL A 89 -6.46 0.01 -11.58
C VAL A 89 -6.88 1.26 -10.84
N LEU A 90 -6.32 2.41 -11.20
CA LEU A 90 -6.52 3.66 -10.50
C LEU A 90 -7.33 4.58 -11.39
N ASP A 91 -8.43 5.12 -10.86
CA ASP A 91 -9.16 6.23 -11.46
C ASP A 91 -8.64 7.53 -10.86
N ILE A 92 -8.06 8.38 -11.71
CA ILE A 92 -7.32 9.58 -11.34
C ILE A 92 -8.12 10.79 -11.79
N LEU A 93 -8.40 11.71 -10.85
CA LEU A 93 -8.96 13.01 -11.15
C LEU A 93 -7.84 13.95 -11.59
N THR A 94 -7.98 14.54 -12.76
CA THR A 94 -7.10 15.60 -13.27
C THR A 94 -7.89 16.90 -13.37
N ILE A 95 -7.26 17.99 -12.96
CA ILE A 95 -7.82 19.34 -13.03
C ILE A 95 -6.84 20.18 -13.86
N ASP A 96 -7.33 20.78 -14.94
CA ASP A 96 -6.52 21.69 -15.76
C ASP A 96 -6.46 23.10 -15.18
N ASN A 97 -5.73 24.00 -15.84
CA ASN A 97 -5.56 25.39 -15.37
C ASN A 97 -6.86 26.21 -15.45
N ASP A 98 -7.88 25.72 -16.12
CA ASP A 98 -9.20 26.37 -16.27
C ASP A 98 -10.25 25.73 -15.33
N ASP A 99 -9.80 24.98 -14.31
CA ASP A 99 -10.62 24.24 -13.35
C ASP A 99 -11.52 23.15 -13.99
N ASN A 100 -11.21 22.69 -15.21
CA ASN A 100 -11.96 21.60 -15.81
C ASN A 100 -11.51 20.26 -15.22
N MET A 101 -12.49 19.48 -14.77
CA MET A 101 -12.28 18.13 -14.24
C MET A 101 -12.35 17.10 -15.36
N SER A 102 -11.36 16.21 -15.39
CA SER A 102 -11.36 15.01 -16.22
C SER A 102 -10.91 13.80 -15.39
N PHE A 103 -11.27 12.61 -15.88
CA PHE A 103 -10.92 11.36 -15.22
C PHE A 103 -10.09 10.50 -16.16
N GLU A 104 -8.99 9.99 -15.65
CA GLU A 104 -8.09 9.11 -16.37
C GLU A 104 -7.93 7.80 -15.60
N GLN A 105 -8.02 6.67 -16.31
CA GLN A 105 -7.77 5.37 -15.70
C GLN A 105 -6.40 4.83 -16.11
N LEU A 106 -5.60 4.43 -15.13
CA LEU A 106 -4.32 3.73 -15.32
C LEU A 106 -4.37 2.31 -14.77
N ASN A 107 -3.93 1.34 -15.57
CA ASN A 107 -4.02 -0.08 -15.24
C ASN A 107 -2.63 -0.68 -14.98
N PHE A 108 -2.22 -0.67 -13.72
CA PHE A 108 -0.99 -1.29 -13.24
C PHE A 108 -1.06 -2.82 -13.15
N LYS A 109 -2.21 -3.46 -13.44
CA LYS A 109 -2.31 -4.92 -13.57
C LYS A 109 -1.97 -5.37 -15.01
N LYS A 110 -2.40 -4.60 -16.01
CA LYS A 110 -2.15 -4.84 -17.44
C LYS A 110 -1.63 -3.56 -18.07
N ILE A 111 -0.32 -3.47 -18.16
CA ILE A 111 0.40 -2.29 -18.64
C ILE A 111 0.07 -2.05 -20.12
N ASP A 112 -0.30 -0.81 -20.42
CA ASP A 112 -0.48 -0.30 -21.78
C ASP A 112 0.75 0.53 -22.15
N THR A 113 1.65 -0.07 -22.94
CA THR A 113 2.92 0.55 -23.32
C THR A 113 2.73 1.77 -24.21
N SER A 114 1.58 1.93 -24.87
CA SER A 114 1.29 3.13 -25.67
C SER A 114 1.07 4.38 -24.81
N ARG A 115 0.78 4.17 -23.52
CA ARG A 115 0.47 5.21 -22.53
C ARG A 115 1.59 5.39 -21.49
N LEU A 116 2.82 5.02 -21.85
CA LEU A 116 3.93 5.01 -20.89
C LEU A 116 4.19 6.38 -20.24
N ASN A 117 4.03 7.46 -21.01
CA ASN A 117 4.15 8.82 -20.48
C ASN A 117 3.07 9.12 -19.43
N ASP A 118 1.85 8.63 -19.60
CA ASP A 118 0.76 8.82 -18.62
C ASP A 118 1.11 8.15 -17.29
N TYR A 119 1.64 6.91 -17.34
CA TYR A 119 2.16 6.23 -16.15
C TYR A 119 3.29 7.00 -15.48
N LEU A 120 4.25 7.52 -16.26
CA LEU A 120 5.40 8.23 -15.71
C LEU A 120 5.01 9.58 -15.10
N ASN A 121 4.13 10.33 -15.76
CA ASN A 121 3.56 11.58 -15.26
C ASN A 121 2.80 11.34 -13.96
N PHE A 122 2.03 10.25 -13.86
CA PHE A 122 1.39 9.87 -12.60
C PHE A 122 2.42 9.58 -11.49
N ILE A 123 3.48 8.81 -11.78
CA ILE A 123 4.54 8.48 -10.81
C ILE A 123 5.26 9.75 -10.33
N GLU A 124 5.51 10.70 -11.23
CA GLU A 124 6.10 12.00 -10.91
C GLU A 124 5.17 12.84 -10.01
N GLN A 125 3.90 12.99 -10.42
CA GLN A 125 2.90 13.75 -9.65
C GLN A 125 2.59 13.13 -8.29
N ALA A 126 2.68 11.80 -8.17
CA ALA A 126 2.57 11.10 -6.90
C ALA A 126 3.79 11.29 -5.97
N GLY A 127 4.83 11.99 -6.44
CA GLY A 127 6.07 12.23 -5.68
C GLY A 127 7.02 11.04 -5.61
N LEU A 128 6.73 9.94 -6.32
CA LEU A 128 7.55 8.73 -6.23
C LEU A 128 8.92 8.94 -6.89
N LEU A 129 9.01 9.67 -8.01
CA LEU A 129 10.30 10.00 -8.61
C LEU A 129 11.17 10.84 -7.66
N GLU A 130 10.61 11.91 -7.08
CA GLU A 130 11.34 12.75 -6.11
C GLU A 130 11.83 11.91 -4.92
N PHE A 131 10.97 11.05 -4.37
CA PHE A 131 11.33 10.14 -3.29
C PHE A 131 12.50 9.22 -3.67
N LEU A 132 12.44 8.59 -4.85
CA LEU A 132 13.51 7.70 -5.31
C LEU A 132 14.83 8.44 -5.55
N GLN A 133 14.74 9.68 -6.02
CA GLN A 133 15.91 10.52 -6.32
C GLN A 133 16.58 11.05 -5.05
N LEU A 134 15.80 11.57 -4.10
CA LEU A 134 16.31 12.39 -3.01
C LEU A 134 16.27 11.71 -1.64
N HIS A 135 15.45 10.68 -1.46
CA HIS A 135 15.11 10.16 -0.11
C HIS A 135 15.34 8.66 0.05
N ALA A 136 15.12 7.87 -1.00
CA ALA A 136 15.44 6.45 -0.99
C ALA A 136 16.96 6.25 -0.95
N ASN A 137 17.44 5.28 -0.17
CA ASN A 137 18.88 5.12 0.06
C ASN A 137 19.44 3.72 -0.20
N ARG A 138 18.62 2.65 -0.11
CA ARG A 138 19.15 1.26 -0.13
C ARG A 138 18.27 0.25 -0.85
N SER A 139 17.07 -0.02 -0.33
CA SER A 139 16.28 -1.17 -0.74
C SER A 139 14.80 -0.81 -0.81
N LEU A 140 14.25 -0.85 -2.02
CA LEU A 140 12.80 -0.75 -2.24
C LEU A 140 12.05 -1.96 -1.70
N VAL A 141 12.74 -3.12 -1.57
CA VAL A 141 12.18 -4.28 -0.89
C VAL A 141 11.93 -3.96 0.58
N ASP A 142 12.93 -3.41 1.29
CA ASP A 142 12.80 -3.04 2.71
C ASP A 142 11.78 -1.91 2.91
N TYR A 143 11.75 -0.95 1.98
CA TYR A 143 10.73 0.09 1.98
C TYR A 143 9.33 -0.49 1.85
N VAL A 144 9.09 -1.40 0.91
CA VAL A 144 7.78 -2.04 0.73
C VAL A 144 7.41 -2.94 1.92
N TYR A 145 8.37 -3.60 2.58
CA TYR A 145 8.11 -4.25 3.87
C TYR A 145 7.50 -3.25 4.88
N GLY A 146 8.09 -2.06 5.00
CA GLY A 146 7.56 -0.98 5.83
C GLY A 146 6.16 -0.54 5.41
N VAL A 147 5.94 -0.31 4.11
CA VAL A 147 4.63 0.08 3.57
C VAL A 147 3.56 -0.97 3.88
N GLU A 148 3.84 -2.25 3.61
CA GLU A 148 2.89 -3.33 3.86
C GLU A 148 2.61 -3.49 5.36
N THR A 149 3.59 -3.28 6.26
CA THR A 149 3.32 -3.26 7.71
C THR A 149 2.36 -2.13 8.11
N GLY A 150 2.48 -0.96 7.49
CA GLY A 150 1.57 0.18 7.74
C GLY A 150 0.15 -0.08 7.19
N LEU A 151 0.06 -0.63 5.97
CA LEU A 151 -1.20 -1.01 5.34
C LEU A 151 -1.88 -2.18 6.04
N ASP A 152 -1.16 -2.98 6.81
CA ASP A 152 -1.68 -4.16 7.49
C ASP A 152 -2.29 -3.88 8.87
N SER A 153 -2.42 -2.61 9.25
CA SER A 153 -3.24 -2.27 10.41
C SER A 153 -4.70 -2.69 10.16
N ASN A 154 -5.15 -3.67 10.96
CA ASN A 154 -6.56 -4.07 11.06
C ASN A 154 -7.36 -2.92 11.70
N ALA A 155 -7.65 -1.88 10.90
CA ALA A 155 -8.63 -0.86 11.22
C ALA A 155 -10.02 -1.29 10.74
#